data_AF-A0A959H746-F1
#
_entry.id   AF-A0A959H746-F1
#
_cell.length_a   1.000
_cell.length_b   1.000
_cell.length_c   1.000
_cell.angle_alpha   90.00
_cell.angle_beta   90.00
_cell.angle_gamma   90.00
#
_symmetry.space_group_name_H-M   'P 1'
#
loop_
_entity.id
_entity.type
_entity.pdbx_description
1 polymer ?
#
loop_
_entity_poly.entity_id
_entity_poly.type
_entity_poly.pdbx_seq_one_letter_code
_entity_poly.pdbx_strand_id
1 'polypeptide(L)'
;MNLKHQFYRAYYEDIDLRKFEDKNSQEVVEKRNEPRFKSINESLFREVEIGKHPFLPAFKAQWGEEIQSCKLETTYPGLFLGSGYAHETGNVGEFKLGFHFGHTTGLPVLPGHSVKGALRSAFPGYEFNRQKAGLTPGPGKEEQEARAQFIAQLLGKEWPKQENESRKQLRALVHQLELVLFERMNIKETQEANGLPKYLPQNKWALYFDAHISRKDESKPEKRVVLGPDALTPHGENPLRNPIPLAFVKVLPKTGFTFAFRIPEVQLADHTFEAREIATAFEEILLTLGIGAKTNVGYGRLQKPGQKPKKPPRKPAAGQQAERPPVGKPEPTPQAIEPIELEKVRHGAEVQGEVADNKGGKITFKLDVIGYKEPVSVSYRASHLFEVGAKYKLKIKQVQGKGAKRKLFIDPPSPNDKID
;
A
#
# COMPACT_ATOMS: atom_id res chain seq x y z
N MET A 1 -31.74 8.72 10.32
CA MET A 1 -31.26 7.35 10.62
C MET A 1 -29.80 7.42 10.99
N ASN A 2 -29.39 6.91 12.16
CA ASN A 2 -27.99 6.92 12.58
C ASN A 2 -27.34 5.58 12.21
N LEU A 3 -26.50 5.56 11.17
CA LEU A 3 -25.90 4.32 10.66
C LEU A 3 -24.94 3.69 11.66
N LYS A 4 -24.23 4.49 12.46
CA LYS A 4 -23.35 3.98 13.53
C LYS A 4 -24.13 3.14 14.53
N HIS A 5 -25.25 3.66 15.03
CA HIS A 5 -26.09 2.92 15.98
C HIS A 5 -26.64 1.65 15.33
N GLN A 6 -27.10 1.74 14.09
CA GLN A 6 -27.63 0.59 13.38
C GLN A 6 -26.57 -0.50 13.20
N PHE A 7 -25.36 -0.13 12.79
CA PHE A 7 -24.29 -1.07 12.50
C PHE A 7 -23.69 -1.69 13.78
N TYR A 8 -23.42 -0.91 14.83
CA TYR A 8 -22.72 -1.45 16.01
C TYR A 8 -23.63 -1.90 17.16
N ARG A 9 -24.89 -1.48 17.18
CA ARG A 9 -25.81 -1.80 18.29
C ARG A 9 -27.04 -2.53 17.82
N ALA A 10 -27.87 -1.89 17.00
CA ALA A 10 -29.13 -2.49 16.54
C ALA A 10 -28.92 -3.78 15.74
N TYR A 11 -27.76 -3.91 15.08
CA TYR A 11 -27.33 -5.09 14.34
C TYR A 11 -27.38 -6.40 15.13
N TYR A 12 -27.26 -6.33 16.47
CA TYR A 12 -27.17 -7.48 17.35
C TYR A 12 -28.36 -7.62 18.32
N GLU A 13 -29.36 -6.73 18.29
CA GLU A 13 -30.40 -6.65 19.33
C GLU A 13 -31.31 -7.90 19.40
N ASP A 14 -31.57 -8.57 18.28
CA ASP A 14 -32.39 -9.81 18.21
C ASP A 14 -31.59 -10.96 17.57
N ILE A 15 -30.31 -11.07 17.90
CA ILE A 15 -29.44 -12.17 17.43
C ILE A 15 -29.15 -13.12 18.59
N ASP A 16 -29.23 -14.42 18.33
CA ASP A 16 -28.80 -15.43 19.29
C ASP A 16 -27.27 -15.55 19.27
N LEU A 17 -26.60 -15.08 20.32
CA LEU A 17 -25.13 -15.08 20.40
C LEU A 17 -24.55 -16.34 21.04
N ARG A 18 -25.38 -17.32 21.42
CA ARG A 18 -24.92 -18.57 22.03
C ARG A 18 -24.13 -19.38 21.01
N LYS A 19 -23.01 -19.95 21.46
CA LYS A 19 -22.18 -20.87 20.67
C LYS A 19 -22.24 -22.24 21.29
N PHE A 20 -22.43 -23.25 20.46
CA PHE A 20 -22.52 -24.65 20.87
C PHE A 20 -21.40 -25.45 20.24
N GLU A 21 -20.78 -26.35 20.99
CA GLU A 21 -19.81 -27.30 20.44
C GLU A 21 -20.51 -28.38 19.60
N ASP A 22 -21.76 -28.70 19.94
CA ASP A 22 -22.56 -29.66 19.20
C ASP A 22 -23.14 -29.04 17.92
N LYS A 23 -22.91 -29.72 16.80
CA LYS A 23 -23.30 -29.21 15.47
C LYS A 23 -24.80 -28.99 15.33
N ASN A 24 -25.63 -29.82 15.97
CA ASN A 24 -27.08 -29.74 15.83
C ASN A 24 -27.62 -28.46 16.48
N SER A 25 -27.21 -28.14 17.71
CA SER A 25 -27.64 -26.90 18.38
C SER A 25 -27.06 -25.67 17.70
N GLN A 26 -25.82 -25.76 17.20
CA GLN A 26 -25.20 -24.70 16.42
C GLN A 26 -25.95 -24.42 15.11
N GLU A 27 -26.36 -25.45 14.36
CA GLU A 27 -27.17 -25.30 13.15
C GLU A 27 -28.54 -24.67 13.43
N VAL A 28 -29.16 -24.95 14.58
CA VAL A 28 -30.45 -24.33 14.97
C VAL A 28 -30.27 -22.83 15.18
N VAL A 29 -29.18 -22.41 15.84
CA VAL A 29 -28.84 -20.99 16.01
C VAL A 29 -28.57 -20.32 14.67
N GLU A 30 -27.79 -20.95 13.80
CA GLU A 30 -27.44 -20.41 12.48
C GLU A 30 -28.67 -20.24 11.59
N LYS A 31 -29.55 -21.25 11.51
CA LYS A 31 -30.81 -21.19 10.75
C LYS A 31 -31.75 -20.09 11.25
N ARG A 32 -31.70 -19.75 12.55
CA ARG A 32 -32.44 -18.62 13.12
C ARG A 32 -31.81 -17.27 12.77
N ASN A 33 -30.49 -17.16 12.89
CA ASN A 33 -29.75 -15.90 12.78
C ASN A 33 -29.54 -15.43 11.34
N GLU A 34 -29.23 -16.34 10.41
CA GLU A 34 -28.92 -16.01 9.02
C GLU A 34 -29.99 -15.14 8.33
N PRO A 35 -31.31 -15.49 8.35
CA PRO A 35 -32.33 -14.64 7.73
C PRO A 35 -32.48 -13.28 8.41
N ARG A 36 -32.17 -13.19 9.71
CA ARG A 36 -32.23 -11.92 10.46
C ARG A 36 -31.09 -11.00 10.08
N PHE A 37 -29.85 -11.53 10.00
CA PHE A 37 -28.72 -10.77 9.49
C PHE A 37 -28.98 -10.26 8.07
N LYS A 38 -29.56 -11.09 7.20
CA LYS A 38 -29.93 -10.66 5.84
C LYS A 38 -30.91 -9.48 5.85
N SER A 39 -31.96 -9.54 6.68
CA SER A 39 -32.94 -8.44 6.84
C SER A 39 -32.30 -7.16 7.40
N ILE A 40 -31.43 -7.29 8.41
CA ILE A 40 -30.71 -6.15 8.99
C ILE A 40 -29.74 -5.55 7.96
N ASN A 41 -29.04 -6.38 7.18
CA ASN A 41 -28.13 -5.94 6.12
C ASN A 41 -28.86 -5.09 5.09
N GLU A 42 -30.05 -5.50 4.65
CA GLU A 42 -30.89 -4.72 3.74
C GLU A 42 -31.34 -3.39 4.38
N SER A 43 -31.55 -3.34 5.69
CA SER A 43 -31.91 -2.12 6.41
C SER A 43 -30.78 -1.08 6.47
N LEU A 44 -29.51 -1.51 6.45
CA LEU A 44 -28.34 -0.63 6.47
C LEU A 44 -28.17 0.17 5.18
N PHE A 45 -28.74 -0.31 4.07
CA PHE A 45 -28.58 0.28 2.73
C PHE A 45 -29.76 1.18 2.33
N ARG A 46 -30.44 1.76 3.32
CA ARG A 46 -31.49 2.75 3.11
C ARG A 46 -30.93 4.15 2.88
N GLU A 47 -31.78 5.02 2.33
CA GLU A 47 -31.42 6.42 2.15
C GLU A 47 -31.17 7.11 3.49
N VAL A 48 -30.09 7.86 3.55
CA VAL A 48 -29.77 8.76 4.67
C VAL A 48 -29.83 10.20 4.21
N GLU A 49 -30.13 11.07 5.17
CA GLU A 49 -30.12 12.50 4.93
C GLU A 49 -28.68 13.03 4.93
N ILE A 50 -28.29 13.71 3.86
CA ILE A 50 -26.98 14.34 3.72
C ILE A 50 -27.20 15.85 3.71
N GLY A 51 -26.60 16.51 4.71
CA GLY A 51 -26.67 17.96 4.88
C GLY A 51 -25.36 18.68 4.53
N LYS A 52 -25.24 19.89 5.11
CA LYS A 52 -24.02 20.69 5.08
C LYS A 52 -22.91 20.02 5.89
N HIS A 53 -21.67 20.46 5.66
CA HIS A 53 -20.57 20.00 6.51
C HIS A 53 -20.81 20.44 7.97
N PRO A 54 -20.75 19.53 8.95
CA PRO A 54 -21.15 19.83 10.34
C PRO A 54 -20.27 20.89 11.02
N PHE A 55 -18.97 20.90 10.72
CA PHE A 55 -17.99 21.76 11.44
C PHE A 55 -17.31 22.84 10.61
N LEU A 56 -17.44 22.84 9.27
CA LEU A 56 -16.70 23.74 8.39
C LEU A 56 -17.07 25.22 8.62
N PRO A 57 -18.34 25.59 8.88
CA PRO A 57 -18.68 26.95 9.24
C PRO A 57 -17.98 27.41 10.53
N ALA A 58 -17.94 26.55 11.54
CA ALA A 58 -17.25 26.85 12.81
C ALA A 58 -15.74 27.00 12.63
N PHE A 59 -15.12 26.13 11.82
CA PHE A 59 -13.70 26.22 11.49
C PHE A 59 -13.38 27.55 10.80
N LYS A 60 -14.16 27.93 9.79
CA LYS A 60 -13.99 29.19 9.07
C LYS A 60 -14.21 30.41 9.98
N ALA A 61 -15.18 30.36 10.89
CA ALA A 61 -15.40 31.43 11.85
C ALA A 61 -14.21 31.60 12.82
N GLN A 62 -13.54 30.50 13.19
CA GLN A 62 -12.43 30.53 14.14
C GLN A 62 -11.07 30.89 13.50
N TRP A 63 -10.79 30.39 12.29
CA TRP A 63 -9.46 30.47 11.67
C TRP A 63 -9.43 31.17 10.30
N GLY A 64 -10.58 31.62 9.79
CA GLY A 64 -10.66 32.42 8.56
C GLY A 64 -10.03 31.73 7.34
N GLU A 65 -9.15 32.47 6.66
CA GLU A 65 -8.48 32.05 5.42
C GLU A 65 -7.45 30.92 5.62
N GLU A 66 -7.04 30.61 6.85
CA GLU A 66 -6.18 29.44 7.12
C GLU A 66 -6.91 28.11 6.87
N ILE A 67 -8.25 28.14 6.86
CA ILE A 67 -9.08 26.97 6.58
C ILE A 67 -9.24 26.79 5.09
N GLN A 68 -8.61 25.73 4.59
CA GLN A 68 -8.74 25.29 3.22
C GLN A 68 -9.62 24.04 3.18
N SER A 69 -10.46 23.93 2.17
CA SER A 69 -11.32 22.78 2.00
C SER A 69 -11.50 22.44 0.54
N CYS A 70 -11.44 21.15 0.22
CA CYS A 70 -11.77 20.64 -1.10
C CYS A 70 -12.86 19.59 -1.00
N LYS A 71 -13.67 19.48 -2.05
CA LYS A 71 -14.75 18.50 -2.12
C LYS A 71 -14.45 17.50 -3.21
N LEU A 72 -14.46 16.22 -2.84
CA LEU A 72 -14.16 15.11 -3.73
C LEU A 72 -15.24 14.02 -3.63
N GLU A 73 -15.42 13.25 -4.70
CA GLU A 73 -16.39 12.16 -4.76
C GLU A 73 -15.68 10.82 -4.92
N THR A 74 -16.19 9.80 -4.23
CA THR A 74 -15.73 8.41 -4.42
C THR A 74 -16.04 7.91 -5.83
N THR A 75 -15.18 7.06 -6.38
CA THR A 75 -15.40 6.38 -7.67
C THR A 75 -15.58 4.87 -7.46
N TYR A 76 -15.84 4.12 -8.54
CA TYR A 76 -15.96 2.65 -8.45
C TYR A 76 -14.62 2.01 -8.02
N PRO A 77 -14.61 1.00 -7.12
CA PRO A 77 -15.74 0.25 -6.55
C PRO A 77 -16.40 0.90 -5.31
N GLY A 78 -15.89 2.02 -4.83
CA GLY A 78 -16.32 2.70 -3.63
C GLY A 78 -15.15 3.02 -2.71
N LEU A 79 -15.45 3.39 -1.47
CA LEU A 79 -14.44 3.62 -0.44
C LEU A 79 -14.63 2.58 0.68
N PHE A 80 -13.56 1.85 0.98
CA PHE A 80 -13.55 0.92 2.09
C PHE A 80 -12.70 1.51 3.22
N LEU A 81 -13.25 1.57 4.43
CA LEU A 81 -12.66 2.26 5.57
C LEU A 81 -12.99 1.51 6.85
N GLY A 82 -12.08 1.57 7.83
CA GLY A 82 -12.30 0.93 9.13
C GLY A 82 -12.19 -0.59 9.14
N SER A 83 -11.54 -1.20 8.14
CA SER A 83 -11.37 -2.67 8.06
C SER A 83 -10.65 -3.31 9.24
N GLY A 84 -9.95 -2.51 10.06
CA GLY A 84 -9.29 -2.95 11.29
C GLY A 84 -10.19 -2.95 12.53
N TYR A 85 -11.43 -2.45 12.44
CA TYR A 85 -12.38 -2.53 13.55
C TYR A 85 -13.04 -3.92 13.58
N ALA A 86 -13.22 -4.45 14.78
CA ALA A 86 -13.96 -5.69 14.98
C ALA A 86 -15.46 -5.46 14.78
N HIS A 87 -16.10 -6.38 14.07
CA HIS A 87 -17.55 -6.40 13.86
C HIS A 87 -18.06 -7.82 13.61
N GLU A 88 -17.31 -8.85 13.98
CA GLU A 88 -17.74 -10.24 13.79
C GLU A 88 -18.07 -10.92 15.11
N THR A 89 -19.07 -11.80 15.07
CA THR A 89 -19.43 -12.70 16.17
C THR A 89 -19.16 -14.16 15.81
N GLY A 90 -18.84 -14.45 14.55
CA GLY A 90 -18.63 -15.78 13.97
C GLY A 90 -19.91 -16.38 13.37
N ASN A 91 -21.01 -15.62 13.30
CA ASN A 91 -22.29 -16.09 12.77
C ASN A 91 -22.33 -16.05 11.23
N VAL A 92 -23.10 -16.96 10.63
CA VAL A 92 -23.34 -16.96 9.18
C VAL A 92 -24.25 -15.79 8.79
N GLY A 93 -23.93 -15.13 7.67
CA GLY A 93 -24.71 -14.01 7.13
C GLY A 93 -24.32 -12.63 7.66
N GLU A 94 -23.43 -12.54 8.65
CA GLU A 94 -22.99 -11.26 9.19
C GLU A 94 -21.93 -10.55 8.31
N PHE A 95 -21.86 -9.22 8.39
CA PHE A 95 -20.69 -8.49 7.96
C PHE A 95 -19.53 -8.75 8.92
N LYS A 96 -18.39 -9.17 8.39
CA LYS A 96 -17.25 -9.61 9.23
C LYS A 96 -16.29 -8.48 9.58
N LEU A 97 -16.23 -7.47 8.72
CA LEU A 97 -15.30 -6.35 8.88
C LEU A 97 -16.02 -5.13 9.44
N GLY A 98 -15.37 -4.46 10.39
CA GLY A 98 -15.87 -3.22 10.95
C GLY A 98 -15.77 -2.04 9.99
N PHE A 99 -16.33 -0.93 10.45
CA PHE A 99 -16.49 0.27 9.65
C PHE A 99 -16.42 1.52 10.52
N HIS A 100 -15.86 2.62 10.00
CA HIS A 100 -15.71 3.84 10.78
C HIS A 100 -16.87 4.82 10.55
N PHE A 101 -17.51 5.26 11.63
CA PHE A 101 -18.59 6.25 11.59
C PHE A 101 -18.32 7.41 12.54
N GLY A 102 -18.68 8.62 12.11
CA GLY A 102 -18.64 9.81 12.93
C GLY A 102 -19.62 9.71 14.10
N HIS A 103 -19.18 10.16 15.28
CA HIS A 103 -20.00 10.12 16.50
C HIS A 103 -21.19 11.07 16.44
N THR A 104 -21.02 12.24 15.81
CA THR A 104 -22.04 13.29 15.76
C THR A 104 -23.07 13.06 14.66
N THR A 105 -22.60 12.73 13.44
CA THR A 105 -23.50 12.58 12.28
C THR A 105 -24.07 11.17 12.17
N GLY A 106 -23.42 10.17 12.76
CA GLY A 106 -23.74 8.76 12.54
C GLY A 106 -23.47 8.28 11.11
N LEU A 107 -22.83 9.11 10.27
CA LEU A 107 -22.46 8.79 8.89
C LEU A 107 -21.00 8.32 8.81
N PRO A 108 -20.60 7.63 7.73
CA PRO A 108 -19.20 7.31 7.47
C PRO A 108 -18.32 8.56 7.48
N VAL A 109 -17.16 8.47 8.11
CA VAL A 109 -16.19 9.56 8.24
C VAL A 109 -14.79 9.01 7.96
N LEU A 110 -13.96 9.80 7.29
CA LEU A 110 -12.53 9.53 7.14
C LEU A 110 -11.78 10.25 8.26
N PRO A 111 -11.12 9.54 9.19
CA PRO A 111 -10.42 10.20 10.28
C PRO A 111 -9.28 11.11 9.79
N GLY A 112 -9.06 12.24 10.46
CA GLY A 112 -8.04 13.21 10.11
C GLY A 112 -6.62 12.65 10.14
N HIS A 113 -6.34 11.68 11.02
CA HIS A 113 -5.07 10.96 11.01
C HIS A 113 -4.90 10.07 9.77
N SER A 114 -5.99 9.48 9.25
CA SER A 114 -5.97 8.70 8.01
C SER A 114 -5.76 9.62 6.80
N VAL A 115 -6.38 10.80 6.80
CA VAL A 115 -6.14 11.84 5.79
C VAL A 115 -4.70 12.30 5.82
N LYS A 116 -4.16 12.63 7.01
CA LYS A 116 -2.74 13.00 7.20
C LYS A 116 -1.81 11.91 6.69
N GLY A 117 -2.08 10.65 7.01
CA GLY A 117 -1.28 9.51 6.56
C GLY A 117 -1.27 9.34 5.05
N ALA A 118 -2.43 9.46 4.40
CA ALA A 118 -2.53 9.40 2.95
C ALA A 118 -1.75 10.53 2.27
N LEU A 119 -1.89 11.77 2.77
CA LEU A 119 -1.14 12.92 2.26
C LEU A 119 0.37 12.75 2.46
N ARG A 120 0.79 12.37 3.66
CA ARG A 120 2.20 12.14 4.00
C ARG A 120 2.83 11.06 3.14
N SER A 121 2.08 10.03 2.74
CA SER A 121 2.63 8.92 1.93
C SER A 121 3.13 9.36 0.54
N ALA A 122 2.67 10.52 0.04
CA ALA A 122 3.17 11.11 -1.20
C ALA A 122 4.54 11.77 -1.03
N PHE A 123 4.92 12.12 0.20
CA PHE A 123 6.19 12.77 0.48
C PHE A 123 7.35 11.76 0.50
N PRO A 124 8.60 12.22 0.31
CA PRO A 124 9.77 11.34 0.21
C PRO A 124 10.04 10.49 1.46
N GLY A 125 9.72 11.00 2.66
CA GLY A 125 9.97 10.28 3.91
C GLY A 125 11.46 9.96 4.09
N TYR A 126 12.33 10.94 3.93
CA TYR A 126 13.77 10.73 4.10
C TYR A 126 14.13 10.35 5.53
N GLU A 127 15.21 9.58 5.68
CA GLU A 127 15.70 9.19 6.99
C GLU A 127 16.07 10.40 7.84
N PHE A 128 15.73 10.33 9.13
CA PHE A 128 15.99 11.39 10.08
C PHE A 128 17.49 11.46 10.42
N ASN A 129 18.18 12.47 9.91
CA ASN A 129 19.60 12.67 10.20
C ASN A 129 19.81 13.40 11.54
N ARG A 130 20.14 12.64 12.60
CA ARG A 130 20.39 13.19 13.95
C ARG A 130 21.51 14.24 14.00
N GLN A 131 22.54 14.15 13.16
CA GLN A 131 23.69 15.07 13.20
C GLN A 131 23.32 16.51 12.80
N LYS A 132 22.22 16.67 12.04
CA LYS A 132 21.72 17.97 11.57
C LYS A 132 20.29 18.23 12.02
N ALA A 133 19.91 17.72 13.20
CA ALA A 133 18.55 17.82 13.76
C ALA A 133 17.42 17.33 12.81
N GLY A 134 17.76 16.50 11.82
CA GLY A 134 16.86 16.03 10.78
C GLY A 134 16.64 17.00 9.62
N LEU A 135 17.23 18.19 9.59
CA LEU A 135 16.93 19.23 8.58
C LEU A 135 17.44 18.92 7.17
N THR A 136 18.48 18.11 7.06
CA THR A 136 18.98 17.65 5.77
C THR A 136 18.51 16.22 5.51
N PRO A 137 17.98 15.93 4.31
CA PRO A 137 17.59 14.57 3.98
C PRO A 137 18.83 13.66 3.98
N GLY A 138 18.65 12.41 4.42
CA GLY A 138 19.66 11.36 4.25
C GLY A 138 19.92 11.00 2.77
N PRO A 139 20.83 10.05 2.51
CA PRO A 139 20.95 9.46 1.17
C PRO A 139 19.57 8.93 0.76
N GLY A 140 19.12 9.32 -0.43
CA GLY A 140 17.75 9.04 -0.88
C GLY A 140 17.75 8.00 -1.98
N LYS A 141 16.73 7.15 -1.99
CA LYS A 141 16.48 6.20 -3.09
C LYS A 141 15.84 6.92 -4.27
N GLU A 142 15.95 6.34 -5.46
CA GLU A 142 15.34 6.85 -6.70
C GLU A 142 13.84 7.16 -6.52
N GLU A 143 13.11 6.30 -5.81
CA GLU A 143 11.69 6.52 -5.50
C GLU A 143 11.45 7.80 -4.67
N GLN A 144 12.31 8.09 -3.70
CA GLN A 144 12.19 9.28 -2.84
C GLN A 144 12.49 10.57 -3.62
N GLU A 145 13.42 10.49 -4.57
CA GLU A 145 13.69 11.59 -5.51
C GLU A 145 12.50 11.84 -6.44
N ALA A 146 11.90 10.79 -6.97
CA ALA A 146 10.69 10.89 -7.80
C ALA A 146 9.53 11.51 -7.02
N ARG A 147 9.33 11.12 -5.74
CA ARG A 147 8.33 11.75 -4.85
C ARG A 147 8.64 13.23 -4.60
N ALA A 148 9.90 13.60 -4.39
CA ALA A 148 10.27 14.99 -4.19
C ALA A 148 9.96 15.84 -5.43
N GLN A 149 10.25 15.31 -6.62
CA GLN A 149 9.91 15.96 -7.89
C GLN A 149 8.39 16.05 -8.10
N PHE A 150 7.64 15.01 -7.73
CA PHE A 150 6.18 15.02 -7.79
C PHE A 150 5.58 16.11 -6.90
N ILE A 151 5.98 16.17 -5.63
CA ILE A 151 5.52 17.22 -4.70
C ILE A 151 5.87 18.61 -5.21
N ALA A 152 7.08 18.78 -5.74
CA ALA A 152 7.49 20.01 -6.38
C ALA A 152 6.51 20.38 -7.48
N GLN A 153 6.32 19.54 -8.51
CA GLN A 153 5.41 19.82 -9.62
C GLN A 153 4.00 20.25 -9.18
N LEU A 154 3.46 19.66 -8.11
CA LEU A 154 2.15 20.04 -7.56
C LEU A 154 2.12 21.44 -6.95
N LEU A 155 3.24 21.91 -6.38
CA LEU A 155 3.37 23.25 -5.79
C LEU A 155 3.65 24.33 -6.85
N GLY A 156 3.73 23.97 -8.13
CA GLY A 156 3.65 24.92 -9.25
C GLY A 156 4.81 25.89 -9.42
N LYS A 157 5.97 25.66 -8.77
CA LYS A 157 7.19 26.43 -9.06
C LYS A 157 7.93 25.80 -10.26
N GLU A 158 8.89 26.53 -10.83
CA GLU A 158 9.78 25.96 -11.85
C GLU A 158 11.04 25.47 -11.14
N TRP A 159 11.39 24.19 -11.34
CA TRP A 159 12.61 23.61 -10.77
C TRP A 159 13.55 23.14 -11.86
N PRO A 160 14.85 23.48 -11.79
CA PRO A 160 15.83 23.03 -12.77
C PRO A 160 15.92 21.50 -12.78
N LYS A 161 15.68 20.87 -13.94
CA LYS A 161 15.63 19.41 -14.08
C LYS A 161 17.02 18.74 -14.14
N GLN A 162 18.10 19.52 -14.34
CA GLN A 162 19.34 18.97 -14.91
C GLN A 162 20.64 19.29 -14.16
N GLU A 163 20.65 20.10 -13.10
CA GLU A 163 21.86 20.36 -12.31
C GLU A 163 21.85 19.63 -10.96
N ASN A 164 23.00 19.05 -10.59
CA ASN A 164 23.17 18.30 -9.34
C ASN A 164 22.89 19.15 -8.09
N GLU A 165 23.27 20.42 -8.09
CA GLU A 165 23.02 21.32 -6.94
C GLU A 165 21.53 21.68 -6.81
N SER A 166 20.84 21.97 -7.92
CA SER A 166 19.40 22.23 -7.90
C SER A 166 18.60 21.03 -7.38
N ARG A 167 19.02 19.81 -7.72
CA ARG A 167 18.40 18.58 -7.18
C ARG A 167 18.58 18.46 -5.67
N LYS A 168 19.78 18.75 -5.14
CA LYS A 168 20.02 18.73 -3.68
C LYS A 168 19.18 19.77 -2.96
N GLN A 169 19.10 20.99 -3.50
CA GLN A 169 18.27 22.06 -2.95
C GLN A 169 16.80 21.68 -2.93
N LEU A 170 16.28 21.12 -4.03
CA LEU A 170 14.91 20.63 -4.12
C LEU A 170 14.60 19.57 -3.06
N ARG A 171 15.50 18.59 -2.93
CA ARG A 171 15.36 17.51 -1.95
C ARG A 171 15.33 18.07 -0.53
N ALA A 172 16.19 19.02 -0.20
CA ALA A 172 16.22 19.67 1.11
C ALA A 172 14.94 20.48 1.37
N LEU A 173 14.46 21.24 0.37
CA LEU A 173 13.26 22.06 0.47
C LEU A 173 12.00 21.22 0.72
N VAL A 174 11.78 20.18 -0.08
CA VAL A 174 10.61 19.28 0.09
C VAL A 174 10.68 18.53 1.42
N HIS A 175 11.88 18.12 1.84
CA HIS A 175 12.08 17.48 3.14
C HIS A 175 11.72 18.42 4.30
N GLN A 176 12.18 19.67 4.26
CA GLN A 176 11.83 20.67 5.27
C GLN A 176 10.32 20.97 5.29
N LEU A 177 9.69 21.05 4.10
CA LEU A 177 8.24 21.19 3.99
C LEU A 177 7.50 20.00 4.63
N GLU A 178 7.98 18.77 4.41
CA GLU A 178 7.44 17.57 5.06
C GLU A 178 7.53 17.69 6.60
N LEU A 179 8.68 18.10 7.13
CA LEU A 179 8.89 18.27 8.57
C LEU A 179 7.99 19.35 9.18
N VAL A 180 7.77 20.46 8.49
CA VAL A 180 6.85 21.52 8.96
C VAL A 180 5.41 20.99 8.99
N LEU A 181 4.95 20.39 7.89
CA LEU A 181 3.55 20.00 7.70
C LEU A 181 3.15 18.77 8.53
N PHE A 182 4.05 17.81 8.73
CA PHE A 182 3.73 16.53 9.35
C PHE A 182 4.38 16.33 10.71
N GLU A 183 5.56 16.91 10.95
CA GLU A 183 6.32 16.79 12.21
C GLU A 183 6.29 18.06 13.07
N ARG A 184 5.67 19.15 12.57
CA ARG A 184 5.50 20.43 13.30
C ARG A 184 6.83 21.11 13.62
N MET A 185 7.89 20.81 12.86
CA MET A 185 9.22 21.34 13.14
C MET A 185 9.30 22.83 12.79
N ASN A 186 9.97 23.62 13.63
CA ASN A 186 10.32 25.00 13.32
C ASN A 186 11.71 25.02 12.70
N ILE A 187 11.77 25.17 11.37
CA ILE A 187 13.04 25.07 10.62
C ILE A 187 14.03 26.15 11.03
N LYS A 188 13.61 27.42 11.16
CA LYS A 188 14.48 28.55 11.52
C LYS A 188 15.10 28.36 12.91
N GLU A 189 14.27 28.12 13.92
CA GLU A 189 14.77 27.90 15.28
C GLU A 189 15.60 26.61 15.40
N THR A 190 15.30 25.57 14.61
CA THR A 190 16.10 24.33 14.62
C THR A 190 17.49 24.53 14.00
N GLN A 191 17.60 25.40 12.99
CA GLN A 191 18.90 25.77 12.40
C GLN A 191 19.78 26.51 13.41
N GLU A 192 19.18 27.38 14.23
CA GLU A 192 19.87 28.15 15.27
C GLU A 192 20.22 27.30 16.51
N ALA A 193 19.44 26.26 16.80
CA ALA A 193 19.54 25.45 18.02
C ALA A 193 20.64 24.36 18.04
N ASN A 194 21.70 24.49 17.21
CA ASN A 194 22.89 23.62 17.22
C ASN A 194 22.60 22.11 17.42
N GLY A 195 21.71 21.54 16.60
CA GLY A 195 21.44 20.10 16.56
C GLY A 195 20.24 19.61 17.36
N LEU A 196 19.55 20.49 18.11
CA LEU A 196 18.31 20.15 18.81
C LEU A 196 17.07 20.54 17.98
N PRO A 197 16.13 19.60 17.71
CA PRO A 197 14.90 19.93 17.00
C PRO A 197 14.02 20.87 17.84
N LYS A 198 13.53 21.93 17.20
CA LYS A 198 12.55 22.87 17.75
C LYS A 198 11.23 22.70 17.04
N TYR A 199 10.14 22.93 17.75
CA TYR A 199 8.78 22.68 17.26
C TYR A 199 7.96 23.96 17.29
N LEU A 200 7.08 24.11 16.31
CA LEU A 200 6.13 25.20 16.24
C LEU A 200 5.16 25.14 17.44
N PRO A 201 4.68 26.29 17.93
CA PRO A 201 3.58 26.32 18.90
C PRO A 201 2.29 25.79 18.26
N GLN A 202 1.36 25.30 19.10
CA GLN A 202 0.14 24.61 18.65
C GLN A 202 -0.75 25.41 17.71
N ASN A 203 -0.78 26.74 17.88
CA ASN A 203 -1.54 27.63 17.02
C ASN A 203 -0.91 27.79 15.61
N LYS A 204 0.28 27.26 15.34
CA LYS A 204 0.93 27.29 14.03
C LYS A 204 1.02 25.91 13.37
N TRP A 205 0.37 24.88 13.94
CA TRP A 205 0.38 23.54 13.36
C TRP A 205 -0.55 23.45 12.15
N ALA A 206 -0.13 22.67 11.16
CA ALA A 206 -1.06 22.14 10.17
C ALA A 206 -2.01 21.14 10.85
N LEU A 207 -3.32 21.35 10.69
CA LEU A 207 -4.36 20.45 11.20
C LEU A 207 -5.08 19.77 10.03
N TYR A 208 -5.30 18.47 10.18
CA TYR A 208 -5.97 17.61 9.22
C TYR A 208 -7.26 17.16 9.87
N PHE A 209 -8.39 17.74 9.46
CA PHE A 209 -9.68 17.42 10.05
C PHE A 209 -10.25 16.12 9.46
N ASP A 210 -11.22 15.56 10.16
CA ASP A 210 -12.01 14.45 9.66
C ASP A 210 -12.75 14.85 8.36
N ALA A 211 -12.73 13.97 7.36
CA ALA A 211 -13.45 14.19 6.12
C ALA A 211 -14.89 13.66 6.25
N HIS A 212 -15.86 14.56 6.07
CA HIS A 212 -17.29 14.26 6.25
C HIS A 212 -18.04 14.17 4.93
N ILE A 213 -18.98 13.23 4.85
CA ILE A 213 -19.97 13.19 3.77
C ILE A 213 -20.81 14.47 3.84
N SER A 214 -20.88 15.21 2.72
CA SER A 214 -21.59 16.49 2.64
C SER A 214 -22.01 16.81 1.21
N ARG A 215 -23.02 17.68 1.04
CA ARG A 215 -23.53 18.12 -0.26
C ARG A 215 -22.76 19.30 -0.84
N LYS A 216 -22.94 19.54 -2.15
CA LYS A 216 -22.29 20.64 -2.88
C LYS A 216 -23.21 21.85 -2.82
N ASP A 217 -24.49 21.60 -3.08
CA ASP A 217 -25.56 22.54 -2.81
C ASP A 217 -25.99 22.39 -1.35
N GLU A 218 -25.73 23.44 -0.58
CA GLU A 218 -26.04 23.50 0.85
C GLU A 218 -27.49 23.95 1.11
N SER A 219 -28.26 24.33 0.08
CA SER A 219 -29.58 24.96 0.27
C SER A 219 -30.67 23.98 0.73
N LYS A 220 -30.59 22.69 0.40
CA LYS A 220 -31.57 21.66 0.81
C LYS A 220 -30.90 20.31 1.11
N PRO A 221 -31.42 19.51 2.05
CA PRO A 221 -30.91 18.16 2.32
C PRO A 221 -31.15 17.20 1.13
N GLU A 222 -30.24 16.24 0.92
CA GLU A 222 -30.42 15.10 -0.01
C GLU A 222 -30.86 13.90 0.79
N LYS A 223 -31.69 13.04 0.21
CA LYS A 223 -31.79 11.65 0.64
C LYS A 223 -31.05 10.78 -0.36
N ARG A 224 -30.15 9.94 0.13
CA ARG A 224 -29.36 9.07 -0.72
C ARG A 224 -28.83 7.84 0.02
N VAL A 225 -28.73 6.73 -0.69
CA VAL A 225 -28.00 5.54 -0.22
C VAL A 225 -26.49 5.78 -0.33
N VAL A 226 -25.78 5.74 0.79
CA VAL A 226 -24.32 5.96 0.85
C VAL A 226 -23.51 4.70 1.13
N LEU A 227 -24.15 3.66 1.67
CA LEU A 227 -23.51 2.38 1.98
C LEU A 227 -23.95 1.30 1.01
N GLY A 228 -23.08 0.33 0.77
CA GLY A 228 -23.41 -0.88 0.03
C GLY A 228 -22.59 -2.07 0.52
N PRO A 229 -23.04 -3.30 0.19
CA PRO A 229 -22.31 -4.51 0.50
C PRO A 229 -21.19 -4.75 -0.51
N ASP A 230 -20.16 -5.47 -0.08
CA ASP A 230 -19.17 -6.10 -0.93
C ASP A 230 -18.60 -7.33 -0.21
N ALA A 231 -17.76 -8.12 -0.86
CA ALA A 231 -17.17 -9.32 -0.28
C ALA A 231 -15.71 -9.51 -0.68
N LEU A 232 -14.90 -9.97 0.26
CA LEU A 232 -13.53 -10.42 -0.01
C LEU A 232 -13.50 -11.94 -0.05
N THR A 233 -12.90 -12.52 -1.08
CA THR A 233 -12.69 -13.96 -1.18
C THR A 233 -11.20 -14.26 -1.08
N PRO A 234 -10.61 -14.26 0.13
CA PRO A 234 -9.22 -14.64 0.28
C PRO A 234 -9.06 -16.10 -0.13
N HIS A 235 -8.13 -16.35 -1.06
CA HIS A 235 -7.69 -17.70 -1.38
C HIS A 235 -6.63 -18.09 -0.34
N GLY A 236 -6.86 -19.20 0.37
CA GLY A 236 -5.86 -19.77 1.27
C GLY A 236 -4.73 -20.45 0.50
N GLU A 237 -3.95 -21.29 1.18
CA GLU A 237 -2.81 -22.02 0.58
C GLU A 237 -3.20 -22.95 -0.57
N ASN A 238 -4.47 -23.37 -0.66
CA ASN A 238 -4.98 -24.20 -1.74
C ASN A 238 -5.86 -23.37 -2.71
N PRO A 239 -5.36 -22.99 -3.90
CA PRO A 239 -6.07 -22.15 -4.86
C PRO A 239 -7.35 -22.78 -5.43
N LEU A 240 -7.50 -24.10 -5.33
CA LEU A 240 -8.65 -24.85 -5.88
C LEU A 240 -9.82 -24.96 -4.90
N ARG A 241 -9.61 -24.61 -3.62
CA ARG A 241 -10.69 -24.60 -2.63
C ARG A 241 -11.56 -23.37 -2.85
N ASN A 242 -12.88 -23.58 -2.93
CA ASN A 242 -13.83 -22.46 -3.01
C ASN A 242 -13.63 -21.52 -1.82
N PRO A 243 -13.32 -20.22 -2.06
CA PRO A 243 -13.09 -19.28 -0.98
C PRO A 243 -14.40 -18.96 -0.26
N ILE A 244 -14.31 -18.73 1.05
CA ILE A 244 -15.46 -18.29 1.86
C ILE A 244 -15.54 -16.76 1.74
N PRO A 245 -16.61 -16.19 1.16
CA PRO A 245 -16.74 -14.74 1.07
C PRO A 245 -16.80 -14.10 2.46
N LEU A 246 -15.98 -13.10 2.69
CA LEU A 246 -16.00 -12.22 3.85
C LEU A 246 -16.78 -10.97 3.47
N ALA A 247 -18.08 -10.95 3.77
CA ALA A 247 -18.94 -9.81 3.51
C ALA A 247 -18.49 -8.60 4.34
N PHE A 248 -18.50 -7.42 3.73
CA PHE A 248 -18.19 -6.16 4.41
C PHE A 248 -19.01 -4.99 3.82
N VAL A 249 -19.04 -3.89 4.56
CA VAL A 249 -19.69 -2.65 4.14
C VAL A 249 -18.68 -1.70 3.50
N LYS A 250 -19.08 -1.01 2.44
CA LYS A 250 -18.32 0.06 1.79
C LYS A 250 -19.17 1.31 1.60
N VAL A 251 -18.53 2.45 1.43
CA VAL A 251 -19.20 3.65 0.90
C VAL A 251 -19.33 3.50 -0.62
N LEU A 252 -20.53 3.75 -1.13
CA LEU A 252 -20.82 3.66 -2.56
C LEU A 252 -20.10 4.75 -3.37
N PRO A 253 -19.89 4.52 -4.67
CA PRO A 253 -19.42 5.54 -5.61
C PRO A 253 -20.31 6.78 -5.66
N LYS A 254 -19.75 7.87 -6.19
CA LYS A 254 -20.33 9.21 -6.30
C LYS A 254 -20.72 9.81 -4.95
N THR A 255 -20.15 9.34 -3.84
CA THR A 255 -20.44 9.88 -2.50
C THR A 255 -19.47 11.02 -2.23
N GLY A 256 -19.99 12.22 -1.98
CA GLY A 256 -19.19 13.42 -1.80
C GLY A 256 -18.64 13.56 -0.37
N PHE A 257 -17.32 13.62 -0.25
CA PHE A 257 -16.60 13.96 0.98
C PHE A 257 -16.03 15.37 0.86
N THR A 258 -16.12 16.13 1.94
CA THR A 258 -15.42 17.40 2.08
C THR A 258 -14.24 17.18 3.01
N PHE A 259 -13.05 17.46 2.49
CA PHE A 259 -11.79 17.46 3.22
C PHE A 259 -11.53 18.88 3.68
N ALA A 260 -11.14 19.04 4.93
CA ALA A 260 -10.81 20.34 5.50
C ALA A 260 -9.44 20.26 6.17
N PHE A 261 -8.69 21.33 6.01
CA PHE A 261 -7.34 21.48 6.54
C PHE A 261 -7.21 22.87 7.13
N ARG A 262 -6.49 22.98 8.23
CA ARG A 262 -5.90 24.24 8.65
C ARG A 262 -4.45 24.21 8.21
N ILE A 263 -4.06 25.09 7.31
CA ILE A 263 -2.69 25.10 6.76
C ILE A 263 -2.06 26.46 7.11
N PRO A 264 -0.97 26.48 7.89
CA PRO A 264 -0.23 27.71 8.12
C PRO A 264 0.51 28.12 6.84
N GLU A 265 0.81 29.41 6.69
CA GLU A 265 1.82 29.86 5.73
C GLU A 265 3.18 29.27 6.13
N VAL A 266 3.89 28.71 5.15
CA VAL A 266 5.20 28.08 5.36
C VAL A 266 6.26 28.85 4.57
N GLN A 267 7.23 29.42 5.30
CA GLN A 267 8.37 30.12 4.71
C GLN A 267 9.63 29.27 4.86
N LEU A 268 10.23 28.85 3.75
CA LEU A 268 11.43 28.01 3.69
C LEU A 268 12.41 28.56 2.66
N ALA A 269 13.63 28.90 3.11
CA ALA A 269 14.61 29.60 2.29
C ALA A 269 13.97 30.84 1.63
N ASP A 270 14.10 30.99 0.32
CA ASP A 270 13.53 32.09 -0.48
C ASP A 270 12.12 31.79 -1.01
N HIS A 271 11.47 30.72 -0.52
CA HIS A 271 10.15 30.30 -0.95
C HIS A 271 9.11 30.49 0.15
N THR A 272 8.01 31.15 -0.23
CA THR A 272 6.76 31.17 0.54
C THR A 272 5.79 30.18 -0.10
N PHE A 273 5.25 29.30 0.72
CA PHE A 273 4.17 28.37 0.37
C PHE A 273 2.89 28.83 1.03
N GLU A 274 1.95 29.29 0.23
CA GLU A 274 0.65 29.73 0.71
C GLU A 274 -0.24 28.54 1.07
N ALA A 275 -1.17 28.75 1.99
CA ALA A 275 -2.13 27.73 2.40
C ALA A 275 -2.92 27.16 1.21
N ARG A 276 -3.28 28.01 0.23
CA ARG A 276 -4.01 27.63 -0.99
C ARG A 276 -3.18 26.75 -1.93
N GLU A 277 -1.88 27.03 -2.09
CA GLU A 277 -0.97 26.22 -2.90
C GLU A 277 -0.84 24.81 -2.32
N ILE A 278 -0.62 24.72 -1.01
CA ILE A 278 -0.50 23.44 -0.29
C ILE A 278 -1.83 22.68 -0.33
N ALA A 279 -2.97 23.35 -0.15
CA ALA A 279 -4.28 22.73 -0.24
C ALA A 279 -4.56 22.14 -1.63
N THR A 280 -4.14 22.86 -2.68
CA THR A 280 -4.24 22.38 -4.07
C THR A 280 -3.39 21.13 -4.28
N ALA A 281 -2.14 21.13 -3.78
CA ALA A 281 -1.29 19.95 -3.81
C ALA A 281 -1.91 18.77 -3.03
N PHE A 282 -2.51 19.01 -1.86
CA PHE A 282 -3.22 17.99 -1.09
C PHE A 282 -4.41 17.40 -1.84
N GLU A 283 -5.22 18.24 -2.51
CA GLU A 283 -6.31 17.77 -3.36
C GLU A 283 -5.80 16.85 -4.48
N GLU A 284 -4.74 17.25 -5.17
CA GLU A 284 -4.16 16.46 -6.26
C GLU A 284 -3.50 15.16 -5.77
N ILE A 285 -2.89 15.16 -4.57
CA ILE A 285 -2.40 13.94 -3.92
C ILE A 285 -3.56 12.98 -3.64
N LEU A 286 -4.67 13.47 -3.08
CA LEU A 286 -5.85 12.65 -2.78
C LEU A 286 -6.49 12.07 -4.06
N LEU A 287 -6.52 12.85 -5.15
CA LEU A 287 -6.98 12.40 -6.47
C LEU A 287 -6.06 11.33 -7.07
N THR A 288 -4.76 11.45 -6.86
CA THR A 288 -3.75 10.56 -7.45
C THR A 288 -3.63 9.24 -6.68
N LEU A 289 -3.46 9.30 -5.36
CA LEU A 289 -3.21 8.12 -4.53
C LEU A 289 -4.49 7.43 -4.08
N GLY A 290 -5.57 8.18 -3.87
CA GLY A 290 -6.76 7.71 -3.17
C GLY A 290 -6.55 7.60 -1.66
N ILE A 291 -7.58 7.16 -0.95
CA ILE A 291 -7.60 7.08 0.52
C ILE A 291 -8.38 5.87 1.02
N GLY A 292 -8.08 5.40 2.22
CA GLY A 292 -8.76 4.26 2.85
C GLY A 292 -8.03 2.94 2.63
N ALA A 293 -8.73 1.84 2.86
CA ALA A 293 -8.18 0.50 2.74
C ALA A 293 -8.20 0.02 1.28
N LYS A 294 -7.25 -0.85 0.92
CA LYS A 294 -7.23 -1.59 -0.35
C LYS A 294 -7.18 -0.71 -1.61
N THR A 295 -6.46 0.41 -1.54
CA THR A 295 -6.24 1.33 -2.67
C THR A 295 -5.53 0.68 -3.87
N ASN A 296 -4.69 -0.32 -3.62
CA ASN A 296 -3.99 -1.09 -4.66
C ASN A 296 -4.93 -1.91 -5.55
N VAL A 297 -6.11 -2.30 -5.06
CA VAL A 297 -7.12 -3.04 -5.85
C VAL A 297 -8.27 -2.14 -6.33
N GLY A 298 -8.13 -0.82 -6.16
CA GLY A 298 -9.00 0.20 -6.77
C GLY A 298 -9.97 0.90 -5.81
N TYR A 299 -10.11 0.46 -4.55
CA TYR A 299 -10.92 1.19 -3.58
C TYR A 299 -10.36 2.57 -3.27
N GLY A 300 -11.22 3.48 -2.82
CA GLY A 300 -10.77 4.76 -2.27
C GLY A 300 -10.30 5.78 -3.31
N ARG A 301 -10.54 5.51 -4.60
CA ARG A 301 -10.24 6.44 -5.69
C ARG A 301 -11.25 7.58 -5.69
N LEU A 302 -10.75 8.81 -5.86
CA LEU A 302 -11.52 10.04 -5.76
C LEU A 302 -11.55 10.78 -7.10
N GLN A 303 -12.57 11.60 -7.31
CA GLN A 303 -12.68 12.51 -8.45
C GLN A 303 -13.30 13.85 -8.02
N LYS A 304 -13.16 14.90 -8.83
CA LYS A 304 -13.86 16.16 -8.57
C LYS A 304 -15.38 16.00 -8.84
N PRO A 305 -16.27 16.62 -8.06
CA PRO A 305 -17.71 16.53 -8.24
C PRO A 305 -18.16 16.91 -9.65
N GLY A 306 -19.05 16.11 -10.23
CA GLY A 306 -19.61 16.37 -11.57
C GLY A 306 -18.70 15.99 -12.75
N GLN A 307 -17.48 15.50 -12.50
CA GLN A 307 -16.70 14.86 -13.57
C GLN A 307 -17.35 13.53 -13.96
N LYS A 308 -17.55 13.32 -15.27
CA LYS A 308 -17.90 11.98 -15.78
C LYS A 308 -16.77 11.04 -15.36
N PRO A 309 -17.09 9.80 -14.91
CA PRO A 309 -16.05 8.86 -14.53
C PRO A 309 -15.05 8.76 -15.68
N LYS A 310 -13.78 9.10 -15.41
CA LYS A 310 -12.70 8.74 -16.34
C LYS A 310 -12.90 7.25 -16.56
N LYS A 311 -13.15 6.84 -17.83
CA LYS A 311 -13.26 5.42 -18.15
C LYS A 311 -12.07 4.76 -17.45
N PRO A 312 -12.29 3.70 -16.64
CA PRO A 312 -11.14 2.98 -16.09
C PRO A 312 -10.20 2.73 -17.26
N PRO A 313 -8.87 2.88 -17.10
CA PRO A 313 -7.95 2.41 -18.13
C PRO A 313 -8.45 1.03 -18.50
N ARG A 314 -8.79 0.81 -19.78
CA ARG A 314 -9.42 -0.42 -20.24
C ARG A 314 -8.56 -1.55 -19.70
N LYS A 315 -9.00 -2.22 -18.63
CA LYS A 315 -8.64 -3.61 -18.46
C LYS A 315 -9.19 -4.28 -19.72
N PRO A 316 -8.43 -5.16 -20.39
CA PRO A 316 -8.95 -5.91 -21.51
C PRO A 316 -10.29 -6.51 -21.07
N ALA A 317 -11.36 -6.20 -21.80
CA ALA A 317 -12.70 -6.61 -21.43
C ALA A 317 -12.73 -8.15 -21.40
N ALA A 318 -13.13 -8.71 -20.26
CA ALA A 318 -13.62 -10.08 -20.24
C ALA A 318 -14.95 -10.10 -21.00
N GLY A 319 -15.00 -10.80 -22.14
CA GLY A 319 -16.24 -11.16 -22.81
C GLY A 319 -16.47 -10.61 -24.21
N GLN A 320 -15.55 -10.86 -25.14
CA GLN A 320 -15.92 -11.34 -26.48
C GLN A 320 -15.13 -12.62 -26.69
N GLN A 321 -15.81 -13.70 -27.09
CA GLN A 321 -15.19 -14.96 -27.47
C GLN A 321 -14.28 -14.70 -28.68
N ALA A 322 -13.00 -14.45 -28.41
CA ALA A 322 -11.95 -14.64 -29.38
C ALA A 322 -11.62 -16.13 -29.38
N GLU A 323 -11.62 -16.74 -30.57
CA GLU A 323 -11.05 -18.05 -30.80
C GLU A 323 -9.71 -18.15 -30.08
N ARG A 324 -9.52 -19.26 -29.36
CA ARG A 324 -8.33 -19.51 -28.55
C ARG A 324 -7.09 -19.37 -29.44
N PRO A 325 -6.15 -18.47 -29.14
CA PRO A 325 -4.79 -18.63 -29.62
C PRO A 325 -4.26 -19.98 -29.12
N PRO A 326 -3.47 -20.72 -29.91
CA PRO A 326 -2.85 -21.94 -29.43
C PRO A 326 -2.06 -21.63 -28.16
N VAL A 327 -2.27 -22.49 -27.16
CA VAL A 327 -1.59 -22.48 -25.86
C VAL A 327 -0.11 -22.21 -26.08
N GLY A 328 0.35 -21.02 -25.65
CA GLY A 328 1.77 -20.78 -25.41
C GLY A 328 2.22 -21.80 -24.37
N LYS A 329 3.27 -22.55 -24.70
CA LYS A 329 3.81 -23.64 -23.86
C LYS A 329 4.02 -23.13 -22.42
N PRO A 330 3.73 -23.95 -21.40
CA PRO A 330 4.05 -23.59 -20.02
C PRO A 330 5.54 -23.25 -19.90
N GLU A 331 5.87 -22.18 -19.18
CA GLU A 331 7.22 -22.00 -18.68
C GLU A 331 7.59 -23.24 -17.83
N PRO A 332 8.77 -23.83 -18.05
CA PRO A 332 9.08 -25.13 -17.49
C PRO A 332 9.25 -25.05 -15.98
N THR A 333 8.59 -25.98 -15.29
CA THR A 333 8.97 -26.47 -13.97
C THR A 333 10.49 -26.65 -13.90
N PRO A 334 11.19 -26.36 -12.78
CA PRO A 334 12.63 -26.59 -12.68
C PRO A 334 12.91 -28.06 -12.97
N GLN A 335 13.41 -28.35 -14.18
CA GLN A 335 13.80 -29.70 -14.55
C GLN A 335 15.11 -30.00 -13.83
N ALA A 336 15.17 -31.15 -13.15
CA ALA A 336 16.43 -31.71 -12.68
C ALA A 336 17.38 -31.83 -13.90
N ILE A 337 18.55 -31.20 -13.81
CA ILE A 337 19.54 -31.24 -14.88
C ILE A 337 20.10 -32.65 -14.89
N GLU A 338 19.85 -33.40 -15.97
CA GLU A 338 20.40 -34.76 -16.11
C GLU A 338 21.94 -34.72 -16.14
N PRO A 339 22.63 -35.70 -15.51
CA PRO A 339 24.09 -35.73 -15.47
C PRO A 339 24.71 -35.78 -16.88
N ILE A 340 25.61 -34.84 -17.19
CA ILE A 340 26.24 -34.72 -18.51
C ILE A 340 27.45 -35.68 -18.60
N GLU A 341 27.62 -36.39 -19.72
CA GLU A 341 28.84 -37.18 -20.00
C GLU A 341 30.06 -36.28 -20.21
N LEU A 342 31.20 -36.63 -19.59
CA LEU A 342 32.45 -35.84 -19.61
C LEU A 342 32.93 -35.43 -21.02
N GLU A 343 32.65 -36.23 -22.06
CA GLU A 343 33.04 -35.93 -23.44
C GLU A 343 32.30 -34.73 -24.03
N LYS A 344 31.05 -34.51 -23.58
CA LYS A 344 30.14 -33.45 -24.05
C LYS A 344 30.27 -32.14 -23.26
N VAL A 345 31.00 -32.13 -22.15
CA VAL A 345 31.26 -30.92 -21.35
C VAL A 345 32.17 -29.95 -22.11
N ARG A 346 31.69 -28.72 -22.32
CA ARG A 346 32.41 -27.62 -22.99
C ARG A 346 32.37 -26.36 -22.12
N HIS A 347 33.16 -25.35 -22.49
CA HIS A 347 33.08 -24.02 -21.87
C HIS A 347 31.65 -23.50 -21.89
N GLY A 348 31.18 -22.98 -20.76
CA GLY A 348 29.84 -22.44 -20.57
C GLY A 348 28.75 -23.46 -20.28
N ALA A 349 29.06 -24.77 -20.24
CA ALA A 349 28.09 -25.80 -19.87
C ALA A 349 27.65 -25.63 -18.40
N GLU A 350 26.37 -25.85 -18.15
CA GLU A 350 25.79 -25.84 -16.81
C GLU A 350 25.74 -27.27 -16.27
N VAL A 351 26.28 -27.48 -15.08
CA VAL A 351 26.34 -28.77 -14.38
C VAL A 351 25.87 -28.60 -12.95
N GLN A 352 25.40 -29.68 -12.32
CA GLN A 352 25.13 -29.68 -10.89
C GLN A 352 26.40 -30.06 -10.12
N GLY A 353 26.59 -29.46 -8.94
CA GLY A 353 27.67 -29.83 -8.04
C GLY A 353 27.24 -29.75 -6.59
N GLU A 354 27.62 -30.76 -5.81
CA GLU A 354 27.39 -30.81 -4.37
C GLU A 354 28.61 -30.26 -3.62
N VAL A 355 28.38 -29.45 -2.59
CA VAL A 355 29.46 -28.92 -1.75
C VAL A 355 30.03 -30.03 -0.87
N ALA A 356 31.24 -30.49 -1.17
CA ALA A 356 31.92 -31.55 -0.43
C ALA A 356 32.71 -31.03 0.79
N ASP A 357 33.30 -29.84 0.70
CA ASP A 357 34.00 -29.19 1.82
C ASP A 357 34.00 -27.67 1.66
N ASN A 358 33.97 -26.95 2.77
CA ASN A 358 33.98 -25.48 2.80
C ASN A 358 34.83 -24.98 3.97
N LYS A 359 36.12 -24.75 3.73
CA LYS A 359 37.10 -24.35 4.76
C LYS A 359 37.96 -23.20 4.27
N GLY A 360 38.16 -22.19 5.13
CA GLY A 360 39.15 -21.12 4.91
C GLY A 360 38.93 -20.27 3.65
N GLY A 361 37.68 -20.04 3.22
CA GLY A 361 37.40 -19.23 2.03
C GLY A 361 37.38 -20.00 0.71
N LYS A 362 37.59 -21.34 0.75
CA LYS A 362 37.66 -22.21 -0.42
C LYS A 362 36.56 -23.27 -0.35
N ILE A 363 35.70 -23.28 -1.37
CA ILE A 363 34.59 -24.22 -1.53
C ILE A 363 35.04 -25.32 -2.48
N THR A 364 34.82 -26.57 -2.11
CA THR A 364 35.13 -27.75 -2.92
C THR A 364 33.85 -28.43 -3.34
N PHE A 365 33.63 -28.55 -4.64
CA PHE A 365 32.46 -29.18 -5.25
C PHE A 365 32.79 -30.56 -5.80
N LYS A 366 31.86 -31.49 -5.63
CA LYS A 366 31.80 -32.76 -6.35
C LYS A 366 30.76 -32.60 -7.47
N LEU A 367 31.23 -32.62 -8.72
CA LEU A 367 30.37 -32.38 -9.89
C LEU A 367 29.60 -33.64 -10.28
N ASP A 368 28.35 -33.49 -10.67
CA ASP A 368 27.50 -34.56 -11.19
C ASP A 368 27.71 -34.72 -12.70
N VAL A 369 28.91 -35.18 -13.07
CA VAL A 369 29.35 -35.39 -14.46
C VAL A 369 29.76 -36.85 -14.62
N ILE A 370 29.09 -37.56 -15.53
CA ILE A 370 29.33 -38.99 -15.76
C ILE A 370 30.76 -39.17 -16.30
N GLY A 371 31.59 -39.91 -15.56
CA GLY A 371 32.99 -40.18 -15.90
C GLY A 371 34.02 -39.23 -15.28
N TYR A 372 33.60 -38.26 -14.47
CA TYR A 372 34.50 -37.33 -13.76
C TYR A 372 34.38 -37.48 -12.25
N LYS A 373 35.48 -37.79 -11.56
CA LYS A 373 35.49 -38.02 -10.10
C LYS A 373 36.39 -37.06 -9.33
N GLU A 374 37.12 -36.18 -10.02
CA GLU A 374 38.02 -35.23 -9.36
C GLU A 374 37.22 -34.05 -8.75
N PRO A 375 37.46 -33.67 -7.49
CA PRO A 375 36.80 -32.52 -6.88
C PRO A 375 37.33 -31.20 -7.47
N VAL A 376 36.46 -30.21 -7.61
CA VAL A 376 36.79 -28.88 -8.13
C VAL A 376 36.65 -27.86 -7.03
N SER A 377 37.73 -27.14 -6.71
CA SER A 377 37.70 -26.12 -5.66
C SER A 377 37.81 -24.71 -6.23
N VAL A 378 37.03 -23.78 -5.67
CA VAL A 378 37.06 -22.35 -5.99
C VAL A 378 37.12 -21.52 -4.71
N SER A 379 37.97 -20.50 -4.71
CA SER A 379 38.03 -19.51 -3.64
C SER A 379 36.93 -18.47 -3.84
N TYR A 380 36.11 -18.26 -2.81
CA TYR A 380 34.97 -17.33 -2.88
C TYR A 380 34.85 -16.55 -1.56
N ARG A 381 34.78 -15.21 -1.67
CA ARG A 381 34.80 -14.29 -0.50
C ARG A 381 33.62 -14.52 0.44
N ALA A 382 32.45 -14.86 -0.08
CA ALA A 382 31.25 -15.15 0.71
C ALA A 382 30.98 -16.67 0.81
N SER A 383 32.04 -17.46 0.96
CA SER A 383 31.95 -18.93 1.08
C SER A 383 31.08 -19.39 2.25
N HIS A 384 30.95 -18.60 3.32
CA HIS A 384 30.03 -18.90 4.45
C HIS A 384 28.56 -19.06 4.06
N LEU A 385 28.14 -18.60 2.87
CA LEU A 385 26.77 -18.74 2.35
C LEU A 385 26.50 -20.10 1.69
N PHE A 386 27.50 -21.00 1.63
CA PHE A 386 27.38 -22.31 0.99
C PHE A 386 27.43 -23.43 2.05
N GLU A 387 26.36 -24.22 2.10
CA GLU A 387 26.20 -25.32 3.05
C GLU A 387 26.81 -26.61 2.50
N VAL A 388 27.58 -27.33 3.33
CA VAL A 388 28.15 -28.64 2.96
C VAL A 388 27.00 -29.64 2.76
N GLY A 389 27.02 -30.38 1.65
CA GLY A 389 25.97 -31.31 1.23
C GLY A 389 24.85 -30.69 0.38
N ALA A 390 24.78 -29.36 0.25
CA ALA A 390 23.81 -28.72 -0.65
C ALA A 390 24.28 -28.77 -2.11
N LYS A 391 23.32 -28.89 -3.04
CA LYS A 391 23.56 -28.88 -4.48
C LYS A 391 23.36 -27.49 -5.07
N TYR A 392 24.21 -27.14 -6.02
CA TYR A 392 24.16 -25.86 -6.72
C TYR A 392 24.28 -26.06 -8.22
N LYS A 393 23.65 -25.15 -8.98
CA LYS A 393 23.87 -25.03 -10.42
C LYS A 393 25.18 -24.27 -10.65
N LEU A 394 26.11 -24.88 -11.38
CA LEU A 394 27.45 -24.38 -11.62
C LEU A 394 27.74 -24.27 -13.11
N LYS A 395 28.53 -23.28 -13.51
CA LYS A 395 28.93 -23.09 -14.91
C LYS A 395 30.40 -23.43 -15.12
N ILE A 396 30.71 -24.21 -16.14
CA ILE A 396 32.08 -24.61 -16.47
C ILE A 396 32.82 -23.46 -17.15
N LYS A 397 33.83 -22.93 -16.46
CA LYS A 397 34.71 -21.87 -16.96
C LYS A 397 35.76 -22.40 -17.93
N GLN A 398 36.31 -23.59 -17.70
CA GLN A 398 37.35 -24.11 -18.60
C GLN A 398 37.44 -25.64 -18.51
N VAL A 399 37.73 -26.27 -19.65
CA VAL A 399 38.07 -27.70 -19.74
C VAL A 399 39.49 -27.80 -20.29
N GLN A 400 40.40 -28.44 -19.55
CA GLN A 400 41.79 -28.66 -19.97
C GLN A 400 42.08 -30.16 -20.11
N GLY A 401 42.80 -30.57 -21.15
CA GLY A 401 43.15 -31.98 -21.42
C GLY A 401 42.25 -32.67 -22.46
N LYS A 402 42.58 -33.91 -22.84
CA LYS A 402 41.85 -34.72 -23.82
C LYS A 402 41.51 -36.11 -23.27
N GLY A 403 40.36 -36.66 -23.66
CA GLY A 403 39.86 -37.97 -23.22
C GLY A 403 39.60 -38.04 -21.71
N ALA A 404 39.92 -39.19 -21.09
CA ALA A 404 39.69 -39.45 -19.66
C ALA A 404 40.54 -38.60 -18.68
N LYS A 405 41.48 -37.78 -19.18
CA LYS A 405 42.34 -36.90 -18.35
C LYS A 405 41.91 -35.42 -18.39
N ARG A 406 40.63 -35.14 -18.69
CA ARG A 406 40.09 -33.77 -18.66
C ARG A 406 40.03 -33.25 -17.23
N LYS A 407 40.44 -32.00 -17.01
CA LYS A 407 40.25 -31.24 -15.78
C LYS A 407 39.23 -30.13 -16.01
N LEU A 408 38.30 -29.98 -15.07
CA LEU A 408 37.21 -29.01 -15.13
C LEU A 408 37.44 -27.88 -14.13
N PHE A 409 37.20 -26.65 -14.59
CA PHE A 409 37.23 -25.44 -13.77
C PHE A 409 35.86 -24.76 -13.88
N ILE A 410 35.35 -24.27 -12.76
CA ILE A 410 34.02 -23.63 -12.68
C ILE A 410 34.17 -22.12 -12.48
N ASP A 411 33.14 -21.37 -12.89
CA ASP A 411 33.01 -19.95 -12.57
C ASP A 411 32.67 -19.73 -11.08
N PRO A 412 32.87 -18.51 -10.55
CA PRO A 412 32.48 -18.20 -9.18
C PRO A 412 31.00 -18.52 -8.94
N PRO A 413 30.66 -19.34 -7.93
CA PRO A 413 29.28 -19.78 -7.71
C PRO A 413 28.42 -18.67 -7.10
N SER A 414 27.10 -18.68 -7.39
CA SER A 414 26.12 -17.79 -6.77
C SER A 414 25.31 -18.52 -5.70
N PRO A 415 25.09 -17.94 -4.51
CA PRO A 415 24.23 -18.53 -3.47
C PRO A 415 22.77 -18.72 -3.90
N ASN A 416 22.29 -17.92 -4.87
CA ASN A 416 20.91 -17.99 -5.38
C ASN A 416 20.68 -19.17 -6.34
N ASP A 417 21.75 -19.87 -6.73
CA ASP A 417 21.69 -21.03 -7.63
C ASP A 417 21.61 -22.37 -6.88
N LYS A 418 21.19 -22.33 -5.59
CA LYS A 418 20.94 -23.54 -4.78
C LYS A 418 19.79 -24.33 -5.39
N ILE A 419 19.98 -25.64 -5.52
CA ILE A 419 18.99 -26.59 -5.99
C ILE A 419 18.57 -27.40 -4.76
N ASP A 420 17.30 -27.29 -4.35
CA ASP A 420 16.73 -28.07 -3.24
C ASP A 420 16.63 -29.56 -3.57
#